data_AF-A0A0B8T1M7-F1
#
_entry.id   AF-A0A0B8T1M7-F1
#
_cell.length_a   1.000
_cell.length_b   1.000
_cell.length_c   1.000
_cell.angle_alpha   90.00
_cell.angle_beta   90.00
_cell.angle_gamma   90.00
#
_symmetry.space_group_name_H-M   'P 1'
#
loop_
_entity.id
_entity.type
_entity.pdbx_description
1 polymer ?
#
loop_
_entity_poly.entity_id
_entity_poly.type
_entity_poly.pdbx_seq_one_letter_code
_entity_poly.pdbx_strand_id
1 'polypeptide(L)'
;MTRKQLENIILFMSMFTDERNDIAQVNEKFGLELTDKFGNEQALTAYLYAKGIRLEGEAEGTLNLQLRGKLVMTLGSKKQWIDQIPIRLPEKTRTGEQFLFIDGNGCKFESGADFEAAENINSYPCRVYKLMSVAEYESEVPGE
;
A
#
# COMPACT_ATOMS: atom_id res chain seq x y z
N MET A 1 -6.29 -7.21 12.51
CA MET A 1 -6.49 -8.60 12.00
C MET A 1 -5.78 -9.60 12.91
N THR A 2 -6.36 -10.77 13.17
CA THR A 2 -5.78 -11.82 14.05
C THR A 2 -5.11 -12.93 13.25
N ARG A 3 -4.16 -13.65 13.87
CA ARG A 3 -3.48 -14.82 13.27
C ARG A 3 -4.46 -15.87 12.74
N LYS A 4 -5.52 -16.17 13.51
CA LYS A 4 -6.55 -17.14 13.13
C LYS A 4 -7.35 -16.69 11.89
N GLN A 5 -7.58 -15.39 11.74
CA GLN A 5 -8.22 -14.85 10.53
C GLN A 5 -7.30 -15.02 9.31
N LEU A 6 -6.01 -14.75 9.46
CA LEU A 6 -5.03 -14.93 8.37
C LEU A 6 -4.91 -16.39 7.93
N GLU A 7 -4.83 -17.33 8.88
CA GLU A 7 -4.78 -18.77 8.60
C GLU A 7 -6.04 -19.24 7.83
N ASN A 8 -7.22 -18.73 8.20
CA ASN A 8 -8.45 -19.06 7.49
C ASN A 8 -8.52 -18.44 6.09
N ILE A 9 -7.98 -17.23 5.88
CA ILE A 9 -7.89 -16.61 4.55
C ILE A 9 -6.99 -17.44 3.64
N ILE A 10 -5.83 -17.87 4.14
CA ILE A 10 -4.89 -18.73 3.39
C ILE A 10 -5.56 -20.05 3.02
N LEU A 11 -6.26 -20.68 3.96
CA LEU A 11 -7.00 -21.93 3.72
C LEU A 11 -8.09 -21.75 2.65
N PHE A 12 -8.86 -20.65 2.73
CA PHE A 12 -9.87 -20.33 1.73
C PHE A 12 -9.25 -20.16 0.33
N MET A 13 -8.23 -19.31 0.21
CA MET A 13 -7.58 -19.06 -1.08
C MET A 13 -6.98 -20.32 -1.67
N SER A 14 -6.31 -21.14 -0.86
CA SER A 14 -5.74 -22.42 -1.31
C SER A 14 -6.82 -23.37 -1.83
N MET A 15 -8.00 -23.39 -1.22
CA MET A 15 -9.10 -24.23 -1.70
C MET A 15 -9.75 -23.68 -2.97
N PHE A 16 -9.91 -22.36 -3.06
CA PHE A 16 -10.54 -21.71 -4.22
C PHE A 16 -9.67 -21.79 -5.48
N THR A 17 -8.34 -21.69 -5.35
CA THR A 17 -7.41 -21.75 -6.50
C THR A 17 -7.06 -23.17 -6.94
N ASP A 18 -7.37 -24.18 -6.13
CA ASP A 18 -7.09 -25.57 -6.46
C ASP A 18 -8.22 -26.11 -7.35
N GLU A 19 -7.90 -26.35 -8.62
CA GLU A 19 -8.81 -26.85 -9.67
C GLU A 19 -9.49 -28.19 -9.30
N ARG A 20 -8.99 -28.90 -8.28
CA ARG A 20 -9.61 -30.14 -7.79
C ARG A 20 -10.83 -29.90 -6.91
N ASN A 21 -10.99 -28.69 -6.36
CA ASN A 21 -12.13 -28.35 -5.51
C ASN A 21 -13.23 -27.72 -6.36
N ASP A 22 -14.44 -28.27 -6.22
CA ASP A 22 -15.62 -27.67 -6.81
C ASP A 22 -16.01 -26.40 -6.02
N ILE A 23 -16.39 -25.34 -6.73
CA ILE A 23 -16.79 -24.08 -6.14
C ILE A 23 -18.01 -24.24 -5.22
N ALA A 24 -18.88 -25.22 -5.51
CA ALA A 24 -20.00 -25.56 -4.63
C ALA A 24 -19.51 -26.01 -3.24
N GLN A 25 -18.42 -26.78 -3.17
CA GLN A 25 -17.82 -27.24 -1.90
C GLN A 25 -17.16 -26.09 -1.15
N VAL A 26 -16.52 -25.15 -1.88
CA VAL A 26 -15.95 -23.94 -1.29
C VAL A 26 -17.07 -23.07 -0.68
N ASN A 27 -18.15 -22.87 -1.42
CA ASN A 27 -19.33 -22.12 -0.99
C ASN A 27 -19.96 -22.73 0.27
N GLU A 28 -20.18 -24.04 0.28
CA GLU A 28 -20.73 -24.75 1.44
C GLU A 28 -19.83 -24.61 2.67
N LYS A 29 -18.52 -24.81 2.50
CA LYS A 29 -17.56 -24.78 3.61
C LYS A 29 -17.41 -23.40 4.23
N PHE A 30 -17.43 -22.35 3.42
CA PHE A 30 -17.17 -20.98 3.89
C PHE A 30 -18.44 -20.12 4.04
N GLY A 31 -19.59 -20.61 3.59
CA GLY A 31 -20.88 -19.90 3.61
C GLY A 31 -20.90 -18.74 2.62
N LEU A 32 -20.49 -19.00 1.38
CA LEU A 32 -20.40 -18.00 0.31
C LEU A 32 -21.28 -18.39 -0.89
N GLU A 33 -21.48 -17.43 -1.79
CA GLU A 33 -22.20 -17.62 -3.05
C GLU A 33 -21.30 -17.21 -4.24
N LEU A 34 -20.11 -17.82 -4.32
CA LEU A 34 -19.18 -17.60 -5.43
C LEU A 34 -19.65 -18.30 -6.70
N THR A 35 -19.28 -17.75 -7.85
CA THR A 35 -19.50 -18.38 -9.16
C THR A 35 -18.16 -18.66 -9.85
N ASP A 36 -18.16 -19.59 -10.80
CA ASP A 36 -16.99 -20.01 -11.59
C ASP A 36 -16.35 -18.87 -12.39
N LYS A 37 -17.07 -17.75 -12.53
CA LYS A 37 -16.60 -16.52 -13.17
C LYS A 37 -15.80 -15.60 -12.25
N PHE A 38 -15.77 -15.86 -10.94
CA PHE A 38 -15.09 -15.00 -9.99
C PHE A 38 -13.58 -15.17 -10.10
N GLY A 39 -12.87 -14.05 -10.25
CA GLY A 39 -11.42 -14.04 -10.09
C GLY A 39 -11.01 -14.14 -8.62
N ASN A 40 -9.74 -14.46 -8.38
CA ASN A 40 -9.15 -14.61 -7.04
C ASN A 40 -9.42 -13.40 -6.12
N GLU A 41 -9.29 -12.19 -6.65
CA GLU A 41 -9.54 -10.96 -5.89
C GLU A 41 -11.01 -10.84 -5.48
N GLN A 42 -11.95 -11.10 -6.41
CA GLN A 42 -13.39 -11.03 -6.13
C GLN A 42 -13.81 -12.07 -5.10
N ALA A 43 -13.26 -13.29 -5.19
CA ALA A 43 -13.50 -14.35 -4.23
C ALA A 43 -12.97 -14.00 -2.83
N LEU A 44 -11.77 -13.42 -2.76
CA LEU A 44 -11.19 -12.95 -1.50
C LEU A 44 -12.02 -11.82 -0.88
N THR A 45 -12.41 -10.81 -1.66
CA THR A 45 -13.27 -9.72 -1.18
C THR A 45 -14.60 -10.23 -0.65
N ALA A 46 -15.25 -11.16 -1.37
CA ALA A 46 -16.49 -11.78 -0.91
C ALA A 46 -16.31 -12.54 0.42
N TYR A 47 -15.22 -13.29 0.56
CA TYR A 47 -14.89 -13.98 1.80
C TYR A 47 -14.68 -13.01 2.98
N LEU A 48 -13.89 -11.95 2.77
CA LEU A 48 -13.62 -10.94 3.79
C LEU A 48 -14.91 -10.24 4.23
N TYR A 49 -15.76 -9.87 3.28
CA TYR A 49 -17.07 -9.25 3.55
C TYR A 49 -17.97 -10.18 4.37
N ALA A 50 -18.12 -11.43 3.95
CA ALA A 50 -18.95 -12.42 4.64
C ALA A 50 -18.47 -12.72 6.07
N LYS A 51 -17.16 -12.59 6.34
CA LYS A 51 -16.58 -12.77 7.68
C LYS A 51 -16.50 -11.48 8.50
N GLY A 52 -17.00 -10.36 7.97
CA GLY A 52 -16.92 -9.05 8.62
C GLY A 52 -15.48 -8.60 8.87
N ILE A 53 -14.52 -9.13 8.11
CA ILE A 53 -13.11 -8.77 8.23
C ILE A 53 -12.92 -7.51 7.39
N ARG A 54 -12.86 -6.37 8.07
CA ARG A 54 -12.43 -5.12 7.45
C ARG A 54 -10.93 -5.14 7.33
N LEU A 55 -10.43 -5.04 6.10
CA LEU A 55 -9.06 -4.63 5.88
C LEU A 55 -8.99 -3.15 6.26
N GLU A 56 -8.15 -2.80 7.21
CA GLU A 56 -7.84 -1.40 7.50
C GLU A 56 -7.21 -0.81 6.22
N GLY A 57 -7.98 -0.03 5.46
CA GLY A 57 -7.50 0.57 4.21
C GLY A 57 -8.52 0.73 3.08
N GLU A 58 -9.73 0.15 3.15
CA GLU A 58 -10.75 0.35 2.11
C GLU A 58 -11.49 1.69 2.27
N ALA A 59 -10.79 2.78 2.00
CA ALA A 59 -11.40 3.93 1.33
C ALA A 59 -11.11 3.75 -0.17
N GLU A 60 -12.18 3.77 -0.97
CA GLU A 60 -12.19 3.81 -2.45
C GLU A 60 -10.80 3.79 -3.12
N GLY A 61 -10.40 2.63 -3.63
CA GLY A 61 -9.34 2.51 -4.64
C GLY A 61 -7.95 3.01 -4.26
N THR A 62 -7.70 3.35 -3.00
CA THR A 62 -6.41 3.87 -2.57
C THR A 62 -5.96 3.10 -1.36
N LEU A 63 -4.96 2.24 -1.56
CA LEU A 63 -4.28 1.53 -0.49
C LEU A 63 -3.73 2.59 0.48
N ASN A 64 -4.47 2.86 1.56
CA ASN A 64 -4.08 3.81 2.60
C ASN A 64 -2.93 3.18 3.41
N LEU A 65 -1.74 3.15 2.81
CA LEU A 65 -0.50 3.10 3.56
C LEU A 65 -0.50 4.35 4.44
N GLN A 66 -0.81 4.17 5.73
CA GLN A 66 -0.47 5.17 6.74
C GLN A 66 1.05 5.31 6.73
N LEU A 67 1.54 6.19 5.85
CA LEU A 67 2.92 6.59 5.81
C LEU A 67 3.20 7.29 7.13
N ARG A 68 3.94 6.60 8.00
CA ARG A 68 4.56 7.18 9.20
C ARG A 68 5.71 8.07 8.75
N GLY A 69 5.37 9.11 8.01
CA GLY A 69 6.32 9.92 7.28
C GLY A 69 5.89 11.37 7.27
N LYS A 70 6.86 12.25 7.50
CA LYS A 70 6.64 13.70 7.48
C LYS A 70 6.88 14.20 6.07
N LEU A 71 5.91 14.92 5.50
CA LEU A 71 6.13 15.60 4.22
C LEU A 71 7.21 16.66 4.41
N VAL A 72 8.32 16.50 3.70
CA VAL A 72 9.47 17.41 3.75
C VAL A 72 9.32 18.49 2.70
N MET A 73 9.00 18.08 1.47
CA MET A 73 8.87 19.00 0.35
C MET A 73 8.11 18.37 -0.82
N THR A 74 7.78 19.20 -1.80
CA THR A 74 7.14 18.80 -3.04
C THR A 74 7.99 19.29 -4.21
N LEU A 75 8.25 18.41 -5.17
CA LEU A 75 9.01 18.67 -6.39
C LEU A 75 8.03 18.75 -7.56
N GLY A 76 8.16 19.77 -8.39
CA GLY A 76 7.34 19.99 -9.59
C GLY A 76 7.96 19.47 -10.89
N SER A 77 9.23 19.05 -10.88
CA SER A 77 9.93 18.52 -12.07
C SER A 77 11.20 17.74 -11.72
N LYS A 78 11.75 17.03 -12.70
CA LYS A 78 13.03 16.30 -12.55
C LYS A 78 14.18 17.27 -12.28
N LYS A 79 14.16 18.44 -12.90
CA LYS A 79 15.17 19.49 -12.65
C LYS A 79 15.21 19.90 -11.18
N GLN A 80 14.04 20.03 -10.54
CA GLN A 80 13.99 20.33 -9.11
C GLN A 80 14.55 19.19 -8.25
N TRP A 81 14.40 17.93 -8.66
CA TRP A 81 15.05 16.81 -7.98
C TRP A 81 16.58 16.95 -8.01
N ILE A 82 17.16 17.14 -9.20
CA ILE A 82 18.62 17.29 -9.38
C ILE A 82 19.17 18.47 -8.58
N ASP A 83 18.48 19.62 -8.65
CA ASP A 83 18.97 20.87 -8.09
C ASP A 83 18.74 20.96 -6.56
N GLN A 84 17.67 20.34 -6.03
CA GLN A 84 17.26 20.51 -4.63
C GLN A 84 17.62 19.33 -3.73
N ILE A 85 17.53 18.09 -4.19
CA ILE A 85 17.69 16.93 -3.30
C ILE A 85 19.06 16.81 -2.66
N PRO A 86 20.20 17.07 -3.36
CA PRO A 86 21.51 17.01 -2.73
C PRO A 86 21.73 18.07 -1.63
N ILE A 87 20.93 19.15 -1.61
CA ILE A 87 21.19 20.35 -0.78
C ILE A 87 20.09 20.60 0.25
N ARG A 88 18.83 20.33 -0.10
CA ARG A 88 17.63 20.69 0.69
C ARG A 88 17.03 19.52 1.45
N LEU A 89 17.53 18.30 1.24
CA LEU A 89 17.13 17.21 2.13
C LEU A 89 17.64 17.50 3.55
N PRO A 90 16.79 17.33 4.57
CA PRO A 90 17.22 17.41 5.95
C PRO A 90 18.40 16.47 6.18
N GLU A 91 19.39 16.92 6.97
CA GLU A 91 20.48 16.05 7.37
C GLU A 91 19.94 14.79 8.04
N LYS A 92 20.56 13.66 7.70
CA LYS A 92 20.22 12.39 8.33
C LYS A 92 20.70 12.42 9.77
N THR A 93 19.79 12.39 10.73
CA THR A 93 20.16 12.33 12.15
C THR A 93 20.47 10.91 12.60
N ARG A 94 20.04 9.89 11.83
CA ARG A 94 20.30 8.47 12.09
C ARG A 94 20.70 7.73 10.82
N THR A 95 21.51 6.68 10.97
CA THR A 95 22.02 5.85 9.87
C THR A 95 20.91 5.15 9.07
N GLY A 96 19.75 4.90 9.70
CA GLY A 96 18.59 4.24 9.08
C GLY A 96 17.56 5.18 8.45
N GLU A 97 17.79 6.50 8.42
CA GLU A 97 16.79 7.42 7.88
C GLU A 97 16.65 7.27 6.36
N GLN A 98 15.40 7.07 5.95
CA GLN A 98 15.00 6.88 4.56
C GLN A 98 14.03 7.99 4.13
N PHE A 99 14.20 8.45 2.90
CA PHE A 99 13.28 9.34 2.24
C PHE A 99 12.48 8.55 1.21
N LEU A 100 11.19 8.82 1.14
CA LEU A 100 10.28 8.23 0.18
C LEU A 100 9.83 9.32 -0.80
N PHE A 101 9.88 9.00 -2.08
CA PHE A 101 9.50 9.89 -3.16
C PHE A 101 8.27 9.29 -3.83
N ILE A 102 7.15 10.01 -3.79
CA ILE A 102 5.85 9.54 -4.30
C ILE A 102 5.31 10.55 -5.30
N ASP A 103 4.98 10.12 -6.50
CA ASP A 103 4.41 10.97 -7.55
C ASP A 103 2.93 11.34 -7.28
N GLY A 104 2.35 12.12 -8.18
CA GLY A 104 0.94 12.52 -8.13
C GLY A 104 -0.03 11.34 -8.29
N ASN A 105 0.43 10.22 -8.85
CA ASN A 105 -0.33 9.00 -9.06
C ASN A 105 -0.16 7.98 -7.91
N GLY A 106 0.70 8.26 -6.93
CA GLY A 106 0.98 7.35 -5.82
C GLY A 106 2.11 6.35 -6.07
N CYS A 107 2.85 6.47 -7.18
CA CYS A 107 3.98 5.61 -7.50
C CYS A 107 5.26 6.04 -6.77
N LYS A 108 6.02 5.06 -6.27
CA LYS A 108 7.31 5.28 -5.60
C LYS A 108 8.42 5.43 -6.62
N PHE A 109 9.28 6.43 -6.42
CA PHE A 109 10.55 6.55 -7.15
C PHE A 109 11.70 5.95 -6.35
N GLU A 110 12.53 5.16 -7.02
CA GLU A 110 13.72 4.55 -6.44
C GLU A 110 15.01 5.05 -7.11
N SER A 111 14.89 5.62 -8.31
CA SER A 111 16.00 6.00 -9.16
C SER A 111 15.70 7.25 -9.98
N GLY A 112 16.76 7.87 -10.54
CA GLY A 112 16.62 9.00 -11.47
C GLY A 112 15.80 8.69 -12.73
N ALA A 113 15.73 7.41 -13.13
CA ALA A 113 14.91 6.98 -14.27
C ALA A 113 13.41 7.13 -13.97
N ASP A 114 12.99 6.94 -12.72
CA ASP A 114 11.59 7.09 -12.32
C ASP A 114 11.16 8.56 -12.37
N PHE A 115 12.04 9.49 -11.99
CA PHE A 115 11.79 10.93 -12.11
C PHE A 115 11.65 11.39 -13.56
N GLU A 116 12.35 10.72 -14.49
CA GLU A 116 12.24 10.98 -15.93
C GLU A 116 10.97 10.38 -16.53
N ALA A 117 10.66 9.13 -16.18
CA ALA A 117 9.40 8.50 -16.55
C ALA A 117 8.21 9.35 -16.08
N ALA A 118 8.29 9.87 -14.85
CA ALA A 118 7.28 10.73 -14.27
C ALA A 118 7.04 12.03 -15.04
N GLU A 119 8.10 12.62 -15.60
CA GLU A 119 8.04 13.83 -16.43
C GLU A 119 7.36 13.53 -17.76
N ASN A 120 7.72 12.40 -18.37
CA ASN A 120 7.13 11.96 -19.63
C ASN A 120 5.63 11.65 -19.53
N ILE A 121 5.16 11.14 -18.39
CA ILE A 121 3.75 10.83 -18.16
C ILE A 121 2.98 11.93 -17.42
N ASN A 122 3.58 13.10 -17.18
CA ASN A 122 2.99 14.22 -16.42
C ASN A 122 2.43 13.81 -15.04
N SER A 123 3.15 12.95 -14.31
CA SER A 123 2.76 12.47 -12.97
C SER A 123 3.30 13.33 -11.82
N TYR A 124 3.93 14.46 -12.10
CA TYR A 124 4.24 15.46 -11.08
C TYR A 124 2.95 16.09 -10.51
N PRO A 125 2.93 16.55 -9.25
CA PRO A 125 4.06 16.77 -8.37
C PRO A 125 4.53 15.52 -7.60
N CYS A 126 5.84 15.42 -7.36
CA CYS A 126 6.45 14.39 -6.52
C CYS A 126 6.57 14.90 -5.08
N ARG A 127 5.91 14.23 -4.15
CA ARG A 127 5.99 14.48 -2.71
C ARG A 127 7.13 13.69 -2.08
N VAL A 128 7.93 14.35 -1.25
CA VAL A 128 9.07 13.75 -0.56
C VAL A 128 8.75 13.63 0.92
N TYR A 129 8.72 12.40 1.42
CA TYR A 129 8.45 12.10 2.82
C TYR A 129 9.71 11.62 3.51
N LYS A 130 9.96 12.10 4.73
CA LYS A 130 10.94 11.52 5.64
C LYS A 130 10.24 10.43 6.44
N LEU A 131 10.66 9.17 6.30
CA LEU A 131 10.11 8.09 7.11
C LEU A 131 10.56 8.26 8.57
N MET A 132 9.60 8.18 9.47
CA MET A 132 9.79 8.32 10.91
C MET A 132 9.68 6.95 11.58
N SER A 133 10.43 6.76 12.66
CA SER A 133 10.24 5.61 13.53
C SER A 133 8.86 5.66 14.21
N VAL A 134 8.40 4.51 14.71
CA VAL A 134 7.13 4.40 15.44
C VAL A 134 7.08 5.37 16.62
N ALA A 135 8.16 5.41 17.41
CA ALA A 135 8.28 6.28 18.57
C ALA A 135 8.24 7.78 18.21
N GLU A 136 8.84 8.17 17.08
CA GLU A 136 8.79 9.56 16.60
C GLU A 136 7.39 9.93 16.12
N TYR A 137 6.73 9.04 15.38
CA TYR A 137 5.36 9.24 14.92
C TYR A 137 4.38 9.38 16.09
N GLU A 138 4.45 8.49 17.08
CA GLU A 138 3.63 8.53 18.30
C GLU A 138 3.90 9.77 19.16
N SER A 139 5.09 10.36 19.07
CA SER A 139 5.42 11.62 19.76
C SER A 139 4.90 12.88 19.06
N GLU A 140 4.76 12.84 17.72
CA GLU A 140 4.22 13.97 16.93
C GLU A 140 2.69 13.91 16.79
N VAL A 141 2.08 12.72 16.88
CA VAL A 141 0.63 12.54 16.81
C VAL A 141 0.11 12.25 18.22
N PRO A 142 -0.50 13.22 18.93
CA PRO A 142 -1.09 12.95 20.24
C PRO A 142 -2.22 11.93 20.05
N GLY A 143 -2.13 10.82 20.80
CA GLY A 143 -2.95 9.63 20.62
C GLY A 143 -4.45 9.93 20.44
N GLU A 144 -5.00 9.39 19.36
CA GLU A 144 -6.45 9.16 19.20
C GLU A 144 -6.94 8.03 20.12
#